data_AF-A0A7S4K116-F1
#
_entry.id   AF-A0A7S4K116-F1
#
_cell.length_a   1.000
_cell.length_b   1.000
_cell.length_c   1.000
_cell.angle_alpha   90.00
_cell.angle_beta   90.00
_cell.angle_gamma   90.00
#
_symmetry.space_group_name_H-M   'P 1'
#
loop_
_entity.id
_entity.type
_entity.pdbx_description
1 polymer ?
#
loop_
_entity_poly.entity_id
_entity_poly.type
_entity_poly.pdbx_seq_one_letter_code
_entity_poly.pdbx_strand_id
1 'polypeptide(L)'
;EFGKQTLSVVDLEGQKYVNVDMLTETGIDRAGSLDLAPSGMADFVSTPRLHRATGTLFDVRHRARVFTVLRDPIDRAVSSYHRLKSANPNSVPPETKDMTLEQYAAGSLVEGNWVTRFLSGHGTDGGELTSHHAALAKEVLRRKAVVGMWDMFEMSLERMEKYFGWLPETIDGPHAIAEAERVRCVDDAVGRERRREANLAETFGGVPGVGSEAYRLLAEKNNLDMEVYAYAKELFLVQADLPYPVIVNNEEEYLSGRGEGSGSPLFAGDVAPYDEEAMKINCINNGRFTADPPSSNWYPVSSQMTVVPSHDGKGQALKIVNREHQIFGGLWQNFQPDCLVVGEWYELRAVVRATMAGTNTPYRCDPTVFFDNLPSSCPGLGLRVDEDIRELARTIGPLKTDEDWVEIYGLVRATPELSSSRLSLFVSQAPPDVDLTVDKVTMKLAPPDATGRRDCTGDLIANGDAEVGDHRYWFIRGSGGGGRIEIVSPGYGGQKHAFRHAG
;
A
#
# COMPACT_ATOMS: atom_id res chain seq x y z
N GLU A 1 -37.28 11.44 20.46
CA GLU A 1 -36.91 12.22 21.66
C GLU A 1 -35.89 13.34 21.38
N PHE A 2 -35.81 13.87 20.17
CA PHE A 2 -35.00 15.06 19.89
C PHE A 2 -35.76 16.30 20.37
N GLY A 3 -35.24 17.03 21.35
CA GLY A 3 -35.89 18.24 21.90
C GLY A 3 -35.85 18.42 23.43
N LYS A 4 -35.29 17.48 24.20
CA LYS A 4 -35.04 17.70 25.64
C LYS A 4 -34.03 18.85 25.83
N GLN A 5 -34.19 19.66 26.87
CA GLN A 5 -33.28 20.79 27.16
C GLN A 5 -31.92 20.37 27.75
N THR A 6 -31.67 19.07 27.91
CA THR A 6 -30.43 18.52 28.48
C THR A 6 -29.88 17.42 27.60
N LEU A 7 -28.57 17.19 27.67
CA LEU A 7 -27.95 16.00 27.07
C LEU A 7 -28.45 14.73 27.75
N SER A 8 -28.72 13.71 26.97
CA SER A 8 -29.07 12.37 27.46
C SER A 8 -28.65 11.33 26.45
N VAL A 9 -28.21 10.17 26.94
CA VAL A 9 -28.03 8.98 26.10
C VAL A 9 -29.40 8.38 25.80
N VAL A 10 -29.67 8.10 24.53
CA VAL A 10 -30.85 7.40 24.03
C VAL A 10 -30.42 6.09 23.38
N ASP A 11 -31.24 5.06 23.56
CA ASP A 11 -31.03 3.75 22.94
C ASP A 11 -31.90 3.65 21.67
N LEU A 12 -31.26 3.40 20.53
CA LEU A 12 -31.90 3.16 19.25
C LEU A 12 -31.37 1.84 18.70
N GLU A 13 -32.23 0.83 18.64
CA GLU A 13 -31.89 -0.50 18.09
C GLU A 13 -30.68 -1.16 18.77
N GLY A 14 -30.52 -0.97 20.09
CA GLY A 14 -29.40 -1.51 20.86
C GLY A 14 -28.10 -0.71 20.73
N GLN A 15 -28.14 0.44 20.05
CA GLN A 15 -27.03 1.36 19.92
C GLN A 15 -27.30 2.63 20.74
N LYS A 16 -26.27 3.13 21.43
CA LYS A 16 -26.35 4.30 22.29
C LYS A 16 -25.96 5.55 21.52
N TYR A 17 -26.80 6.58 21.57
CA TYR A 17 -26.54 7.88 20.95
C TYR A 17 -26.75 8.99 21.96
N VAL A 18 -26.04 10.09 21.83
CA VAL A 18 -26.41 11.33 22.54
C VAL A 18 -27.52 12.03 21.76
N ASN A 19 -28.52 12.59 22.45
CA ASN A 19 -29.71 13.22 21.87
C ASN A 19 -29.46 14.58 21.15
N VAL A 20 -28.45 14.63 20.29
CA VAL A 20 -28.03 15.78 19.48
C VAL A 20 -27.93 15.36 18.02
N ASP A 21 -28.30 16.26 17.11
CA ASP A 21 -28.17 16.05 15.67
C ASP A 21 -26.86 16.67 15.19
N MET A 22 -25.94 15.85 14.68
CA MET A 22 -24.64 16.32 14.19
C MET A 22 -24.61 16.52 12.66
N LEU A 23 -25.74 16.34 11.97
CA LEU A 23 -25.87 16.50 10.53
C LEU A 23 -26.27 17.93 10.11
N THR A 24 -26.91 18.67 11.02
CA THR A 24 -27.40 20.03 10.78
C THR A 24 -26.63 21.07 11.59
N GLU A 25 -26.53 22.31 11.09
CA GLU A 25 -25.89 23.41 11.82
C GLU A 25 -26.63 23.74 13.11
N THR A 26 -27.97 23.77 13.05
CA THR A 26 -28.81 23.97 14.23
C THR A 26 -28.61 22.89 15.29
N GLY A 27 -28.38 21.65 14.87
CA GLY A 27 -28.10 20.54 15.79
C GLY A 27 -26.72 20.64 16.43
N ILE A 28 -25.69 21.02 15.65
CA ILE A 28 -24.33 21.30 16.16
C ILE A 28 -24.33 22.47 17.14
N ASP A 29 -25.05 23.55 16.82
CA ASP A 29 -25.18 24.72 17.68
C ASP A 29 -25.85 24.38 19.01
N ARG A 30 -26.90 23.56 18.94
CA ARG A 30 -27.53 23.02 20.14
C ARG A 30 -26.56 22.16 20.93
N ALA A 31 -25.79 21.27 20.29
CA ALA A 31 -24.80 20.45 20.98
C ALA A 31 -23.73 21.29 21.69
N GLY A 32 -23.26 22.38 21.08
CA GLY A 32 -22.38 23.35 21.71
C GLY A 32 -23.02 24.06 22.91
N SER A 33 -24.27 24.53 22.76
CA SER A 33 -25.01 25.19 23.85
C SER A 33 -25.31 24.30 25.06
N LEU A 34 -25.25 22.98 24.86
CA LEU A 34 -25.46 21.96 25.88
C LEU A 34 -24.14 21.37 26.40
N ASP A 35 -23.00 21.97 26.04
CA ASP A 35 -21.66 21.54 26.47
C ASP A 35 -21.35 20.08 26.13
N LEU A 36 -21.64 19.63 24.90
CA LEU A 36 -21.39 18.23 24.50
C LEU A 36 -19.94 17.79 24.72
N ALA A 37 -18.94 18.54 24.27
CA ALA A 37 -17.55 18.12 24.43
C ALA A 37 -17.09 18.17 25.91
N PRO A 38 -17.37 19.24 26.69
CA PRO A 38 -17.10 19.24 28.14
C PRO A 38 -17.81 18.14 28.92
N SER A 39 -19.00 17.70 28.47
CA SER A 39 -19.79 16.68 29.18
C SER A 39 -19.15 15.29 29.21
N GLY A 40 -18.25 14.99 28.26
CA GLY A 40 -17.67 13.65 28.10
C GLY A 40 -18.67 12.55 27.73
N MET A 41 -19.92 12.91 27.34
CA MET A 41 -20.97 11.92 27.07
C MET A 41 -20.83 11.18 25.73
N ALA A 42 -19.99 11.69 24.82
CA ALA A 42 -19.80 11.12 23.48
C ALA A 42 -18.36 10.64 23.31
N ASP A 43 -18.19 9.37 22.94
CA ASP A 43 -16.88 8.78 22.63
C ASP A 43 -16.33 9.27 21.28
N PHE A 44 -17.21 9.51 20.30
CA PHE A 44 -16.87 10.12 19.03
C PHE A 44 -18.05 10.92 18.46
N VAL A 45 -17.75 11.83 17.53
CA VAL A 45 -18.73 12.66 16.82
C VAL A 45 -18.57 12.42 15.32
N SER A 46 -19.65 12.06 14.63
CA SER A 46 -19.69 11.96 13.16
C SER A 46 -20.49 13.13 12.59
N THR A 47 -19.92 13.87 11.65
CA THR A 47 -20.59 15.04 11.06
C THR A 47 -20.07 15.35 9.64
N PRO A 48 -20.96 15.72 8.70
CA PRO A 48 -20.60 16.28 7.41
C PRO A 48 -20.35 17.80 7.49
N ARG A 49 -20.15 18.39 8.68
CA ARG A 49 -19.89 19.82 8.88
C ARG A 49 -18.68 20.07 9.80
N LEU A 50 -17.52 19.53 9.41
CA LEU A 50 -16.27 19.60 10.18
C LEU A 50 -15.97 21.01 10.73
N HIS A 51 -15.98 22.03 9.87
CA HIS A 51 -15.66 23.41 10.27
C HIS A 51 -16.65 24.02 11.27
N ARG A 52 -17.94 23.71 11.14
CA ARG A 52 -18.95 24.18 12.11
C ARG A 52 -18.77 23.45 13.44
N ALA A 53 -18.60 22.14 13.41
CA ALA A 53 -18.40 21.33 14.61
C ALA A 53 -17.13 21.74 15.36
N THR A 54 -16.01 21.98 14.66
CA THR A 54 -14.76 22.41 15.29
C THR A 54 -14.85 23.80 15.88
N GLY A 55 -15.56 24.74 15.24
CA GLY A 55 -15.77 26.09 15.77
C GLY A 55 -16.78 26.19 16.92
N THR A 56 -17.58 25.14 17.16
CA THR A 56 -18.71 25.19 18.10
C THR A 56 -18.51 24.28 19.31
N LEU A 57 -17.95 23.08 19.12
CA LEU A 57 -17.89 22.06 20.17
C LEU A 57 -16.58 22.05 20.93
N PHE A 58 -15.48 22.40 20.27
CA PHE A 58 -14.13 22.15 20.77
C PHE A 58 -13.41 23.46 21.09
N ASP A 59 -12.59 23.44 22.13
CA ASP A 59 -11.82 24.59 22.60
C ASP A 59 -10.40 24.16 23.04
N VAL A 60 -9.65 25.09 23.64
CA VAL A 60 -8.27 24.82 24.07
C VAL A 60 -8.16 23.74 25.15
N ARG A 61 -9.22 23.53 25.94
CA ARG A 61 -9.36 22.55 27.03
C ARG A 61 -10.06 21.26 26.55
N HIS A 62 -10.96 21.35 25.58
CA HIS A 62 -11.73 20.24 25.04
C HIS A 62 -11.39 20.03 23.57
N ARG A 63 -10.28 19.32 23.30
CA ARG A 63 -9.77 19.11 21.94
C ARG A 63 -10.29 17.80 21.35
N ALA A 64 -10.46 17.79 20.03
CA ALA A 64 -10.77 16.58 19.27
C ALA A 64 -9.57 16.09 18.45
N ARG A 65 -9.59 14.80 18.16
CA ARG A 65 -8.74 14.14 17.14
C ARG A 65 -9.66 13.74 15.99
N VAL A 66 -9.26 14.05 14.75
CA VAL A 66 -10.09 13.77 13.57
C VAL A 66 -9.59 12.50 12.90
N PHE A 67 -10.51 11.69 12.40
CA PHE A 67 -10.21 10.65 11.43
C PHE A 67 -11.23 10.69 10.29
N THR A 68 -10.88 10.12 9.15
CA THR A 68 -11.76 10.04 7.98
C THR A 68 -11.44 8.80 7.16
N VAL A 69 -12.43 8.26 6.45
CA VAL A 69 -12.22 7.21 5.44
C VAL A 69 -12.59 7.80 4.09
N LEU A 70 -11.65 7.81 3.16
CA LEU A 70 -11.84 8.35 1.82
C LEU A 70 -12.04 7.23 0.80
N ARG A 71 -12.83 7.52 -0.22
CA ARG A 71 -13.14 6.62 -1.33
C ARG A 71 -12.74 7.28 -2.63
N ASP A 72 -12.35 6.48 -3.62
CA ASP A 72 -12.09 6.96 -4.97
C ASP A 72 -13.25 7.84 -5.46
N PRO A 73 -12.99 9.07 -5.96
CA PRO A 73 -14.05 10.00 -6.30
C PRO A 73 -15.00 9.50 -7.39
N ILE A 74 -14.53 8.67 -8.33
CA ILE A 74 -15.37 8.08 -9.38
C ILE A 74 -16.25 7.01 -8.77
N ASP A 75 -15.66 6.10 -7.99
CA ASP A 75 -16.39 5.05 -7.29
C ASP A 75 -17.43 5.63 -6.30
N ARG A 76 -17.08 6.69 -5.58
CA ARG A 76 -17.99 7.46 -4.71
C ARG A 76 -19.16 8.07 -5.49
N ALA A 77 -18.89 8.65 -6.66
CA ALA A 77 -19.93 9.24 -7.50
C ALA A 77 -20.88 8.17 -8.06
N VAL A 78 -20.35 7.00 -8.44
CA VAL A 78 -21.13 5.84 -8.91
C VAL A 78 -21.98 5.26 -7.78
N SER A 79 -21.41 5.09 -6.58
CA SER A 79 -22.16 4.66 -5.39
C SER A 79 -23.31 5.63 -5.07
N SER A 80 -23.08 6.95 -5.21
CA SER A 80 -24.12 7.97 -5.05
C SER A 80 -25.24 7.85 -6.11
N TYR A 81 -24.87 7.56 -7.36
CA TYR A 81 -25.81 7.25 -8.44
C TYR A 81 -26.65 6.00 -8.11
N HIS A 82 -26.04 4.90 -7.67
CA HIS A 82 -26.77 3.69 -7.26
C HIS A 82 -27.73 3.94 -6.11
N ARG A 83 -27.34 4.78 -5.15
CA ARG A 83 -28.22 5.19 -4.05
C ARG A 83 -29.43 5.96 -4.57
N LEU A 84 -29.27 6.86 -5.53
CA LEU A 84 -30.39 7.57 -6.16
C LEU A 84 -31.31 6.60 -6.92
N LYS A 85 -30.76 5.63 -7.64
CA LYS A 85 -31.52 4.63 -8.41
C LYS A 85 -32.29 3.64 -7.54
N SER A 86 -31.76 3.31 -6.36
CA SER A 86 -32.36 2.37 -5.41
C SER A 86 -33.26 3.02 -4.35
N ALA A 87 -33.27 4.36 -4.27
CA ALA A 87 -34.09 5.09 -3.33
C ALA A 87 -35.59 4.96 -3.65
N ASN A 88 -36.43 5.20 -2.63
CA ASN A 88 -37.88 5.27 -2.83
C ASN A 88 -38.19 6.36 -3.88
N PRO A 89 -38.95 6.04 -4.95
CA PRO A 89 -39.28 7.02 -6.00
C PRO A 89 -39.96 8.30 -5.50
N ASN A 90 -40.63 8.25 -4.34
CA ASN A 90 -41.26 9.42 -3.72
C ASN A 90 -40.27 10.33 -2.98
N SER A 91 -39.02 9.90 -2.82
CA SER A 91 -37.97 10.61 -2.07
C SER A 91 -36.86 11.15 -2.97
N VAL A 92 -36.95 10.95 -4.28
CA VAL A 92 -35.98 11.43 -5.28
C VAL A 92 -36.71 12.12 -6.43
N PRO A 93 -36.06 13.02 -7.18
CA PRO A 93 -36.67 13.64 -8.35
C PRO A 93 -37.13 12.58 -9.38
N PRO A 94 -38.31 12.73 -10.01
CA PRO A 94 -38.87 11.73 -10.93
C PRO A 94 -37.93 11.36 -12.09
N GLU A 95 -37.11 12.31 -12.54
CA GLU A 95 -36.14 12.14 -13.62
C GLU A 95 -35.01 11.14 -13.28
N THR A 96 -34.80 10.80 -12.01
CA THR A 96 -33.74 9.85 -11.60
C THR A 96 -34.06 8.41 -11.94
N LYS A 97 -35.34 8.06 -12.09
CA LYS A 97 -35.79 6.67 -12.28
C LYS A 97 -35.20 6.01 -13.52
N ASP A 98 -35.20 6.73 -14.64
CA ASP A 98 -34.71 6.23 -15.93
C ASP A 98 -33.37 6.83 -16.35
N MET A 99 -32.74 7.61 -15.45
CA MET A 99 -31.45 8.25 -15.69
C MET A 99 -30.34 7.20 -15.88
N THR A 100 -29.53 7.36 -16.93
CA THR A 100 -28.30 6.58 -17.15
C THR A 100 -27.12 7.17 -16.37
N LEU A 101 -26.02 6.44 -16.25
CA LEU A 101 -24.82 6.94 -15.58
C LEU A 101 -24.23 8.16 -16.30
N GLU A 102 -24.26 8.18 -17.64
CA GLU A 102 -23.81 9.32 -18.45
C GLU A 102 -24.69 10.55 -18.22
N GLN A 103 -26.01 10.37 -18.14
CA GLN A 103 -26.94 11.47 -17.84
C GLN A 103 -26.74 12.01 -16.43
N TYR A 104 -26.50 11.13 -15.46
CA TYR A 104 -26.12 11.52 -14.10
C TYR A 104 -24.79 12.29 -14.07
N ALA A 105 -23.77 11.77 -14.75
CA ALA A 105 -22.45 12.38 -14.84
C ALA A 105 -22.50 13.75 -15.52
N ALA A 106 -23.34 13.93 -16.54
CA ALA A 106 -23.57 15.22 -17.20
C ALA A 106 -24.44 16.17 -16.36
N GLY A 107 -25.39 15.65 -15.58
CA GLY A 107 -26.41 16.42 -14.85
C GLY A 107 -25.92 17.14 -13.58
N SER A 108 -26.81 17.88 -12.92
CA SER A 108 -26.50 18.63 -11.69
C SER A 108 -26.59 17.80 -10.40
N LEU A 109 -27.02 16.54 -10.50
CA LEU A 109 -27.20 15.66 -9.34
C LEU A 109 -25.89 15.04 -8.85
N VAL A 110 -24.87 14.98 -9.71
CA VAL A 110 -23.54 14.53 -9.30
C VAL A 110 -22.87 15.59 -8.43
N GLU A 111 -22.39 15.16 -7.27
CA GLU A 111 -21.61 15.99 -6.38
C GLU A 111 -20.24 16.27 -7.03
N GLY A 112 -19.94 17.54 -7.27
CA GLY A 112 -18.65 17.97 -7.82
C GLY A 112 -17.67 18.41 -6.73
N ASN A 113 -16.54 17.70 -6.62
CA ASN A 113 -15.43 18.02 -5.72
C ASN A 113 -15.87 18.14 -4.25
N TRP A 114 -16.73 17.24 -3.79
CA TRP A 114 -17.34 17.30 -2.46
C TRP A 114 -16.31 17.19 -1.33
N VAL A 115 -15.33 16.29 -1.46
CA VAL A 115 -14.29 16.10 -0.42
C VAL A 115 -13.46 17.38 -0.28
N THR A 116 -13.07 17.98 -1.40
CA THR A 116 -12.32 19.24 -1.45
C THR A 116 -13.12 20.37 -0.82
N ARG A 117 -14.41 20.53 -1.16
CA ARG A 117 -15.30 21.54 -0.55
C ARG A 117 -15.42 21.35 0.95
N PHE A 118 -15.65 20.11 1.36
CA PHE A 118 -15.85 19.75 2.74
C PHE A 118 -14.63 20.06 3.60
N LEU A 119 -13.45 19.60 3.16
CA LEU A 119 -12.20 19.76 3.92
C LEU A 119 -11.67 21.20 3.88
N SER A 120 -11.80 21.90 2.76
CA SER A 120 -11.36 23.31 2.65
C SER A 120 -12.29 24.30 3.36
N GLY A 121 -13.50 23.89 3.74
CA GLY A 121 -14.48 24.76 4.38
C GLY A 121 -15.22 25.70 3.41
N HIS A 122 -15.08 25.46 2.11
CA HIS A 122 -15.77 26.23 1.06
C HIS A 122 -17.28 25.97 1.00
N GLY A 123 -17.74 24.92 1.68
CA GLY A 123 -19.16 24.57 1.75
C GLY A 123 -19.75 24.08 0.42
N THR A 124 -21.06 23.84 0.41
CA THR A 124 -21.83 23.37 -0.76
C THR A 124 -22.45 24.49 -1.57
N ASP A 125 -22.26 25.76 -1.18
CA ASP A 125 -23.07 26.90 -1.63
C ASP A 125 -22.66 27.47 -3.00
N GLY A 126 -22.05 26.64 -3.86
CA GLY A 126 -21.92 26.92 -5.29
C GLY A 126 -20.74 27.80 -5.72
N GLY A 127 -19.80 28.12 -4.83
CA GLY A 127 -18.58 28.84 -5.21
C GLY A 127 -17.65 28.04 -6.13
N GLU A 128 -16.95 28.73 -7.03
CA GLU A 128 -15.89 28.15 -7.85
C GLU A 128 -14.77 27.61 -6.96
N LEU A 129 -14.24 26.43 -7.30
CA LEU A 129 -13.09 25.84 -6.62
C LEU A 129 -11.84 26.10 -7.43
N THR A 130 -10.73 26.23 -6.73
CA THR A 130 -9.40 26.45 -7.30
C THR A 130 -8.41 25.47 -6.68
N SER A 131 -7.23 25.35 -7.26
CA SER A 131 -6.13 24.55 -6.71
C SER A 131 -5.75 24.94 -5.27
N HIS A 132 -6.00 26.20 -4.87
CA HIS A 132 -5.82 26.64 -3.48
C HIS A 132 -6.72 25.84 -2.51
N HIS A 133 -7.95 25.54 -2.89
CA HIS A 133 -8.87 24.76 -2.05
C HIS A 133 -8.42 23.30 -1.92
N ALA A 134 -7.90 22.71 -3.01
CA ALA A 134 -7.28 21.39 -2.95
C ALA A 134 -6.07 21.38 -2.02
N ALA A 135 -5.20 22.40 -2.10
CA ALA A 135 -4.06 22.55 -1.18
C ALA A 135 -4.50 22.66 0.29
N LEU A 136 -5.56 23.43 0.58
CA LEU A 136 -6.13 23.51 1.94
C LEU A 136 -6.68 22.16 2.42
N ALA A 137 -7.41 21.45 1.55
CA ALA A 137 -7.93 20.12 1.87
C ALA A 137 -6.81 19.13 2.20
N LYS A 138 -5.73 19.12 1.40
CA LYS A 138 -4.52 18.32 1.67
C LYS A 138 -3.89 18.68 3.00
N GLU A 139 -3.76 19.96 3.32
CA GLU A 139 -3.21 20.42 4.61
C GLU A 139 -4.08 20.01 5.81
N VAL A 140 -5.41 20.03 5.66
CA VAL A 140 -6.32 19.52 6.69
C VAL A 140 -6.09 18.02 6.92
N LEU A 141 -6.03 17.23 5.85
CA LEU A 141 -5.72 15.79 5.96
C LEU A 141 -4.37 15.56 6.65
N ARG A 142 -3.32 16.20 6.14
CA ARG A 142 -1.93 16.07 6.62
C ARG A 142 -1.78 16.37 8.10
N ARG A 143 -2.43 17.44 8.56
CA ARG A 143 -2.16 17.99 9.89
C ARG A 143 -3.18 17.58 10.94
N LYS A 144 -4.38 17.16 10.54
CA LYS A 144 -5.52 17.03 11.46
C LYS A 144 -6.16 15.66 11.47
N ALA A 145 -6.03 14.85 10.41
CA ALA A 145 -6.78 13.62 10.27
C ALA A 145 -5.90 12.37 10.30
N VAL A 146 -6.35 11.33 11.02
CA VAL A 146 -5.98 9.95 10.71
C VAL A 146 -6.77 9.53 9.48
N VAL A 147 -6.06 9.28 8.39
CA VAL A 147 -6.66 8.92 7.10
C VAL A 147 -6.83 7.41 7.04
N GLY A 148 -8.01 7.02 6.57
CA GLY A 148 -8.42 5.70 6.14
C GLY A 148 -8.84 5.70 4.67
N MET A 149 -8.91 4.52 4.09
CA MET A 149 -9.17 4.24 2.68
C MET A 149 -10.28 3.19 2.55
N TRP A 150 -11.30 3.46 1.75
CA TRP A 150 -12.43 2.55 1.55
C TRP A 150 -12.02 1.24 0.88
N ASP A 151 -11.11 1.29 -0.08
CA ASP A 151 -10.49 0.14 -0.75
C ASP A 151 -9.59 -0.70 0.19
N MET A 152 -9.21 -0.13 1.33
CA MET A 152 -8.41 -0.78 2.38
C MET A 152 -9.10 -0.64 3.75
N PHE A 153 -10.42 -0.83 3.80
CA PHE A 153 -11.24 -0.49 4.97
C PHE A 153 -10.80 -1.25 6.23
N GLU A 154 -10.47 -2.53 6.11
CA GLU A 154 -10.02 -3.37 7.23
C GLU A 154 -8.72 -2.81 7.86
N MET A 155 -7.72 -2.46 7.03
CA MET A 155 -6.47 -1.82 7.48
C MET A 155 -6.72 -0.42 8.07
N SER A 156 -7.69 0.30 7.50
CA SER A 156 -8.07 1.63 7.98
C SER A 156 -8.68 1.56 9.38
N LEU A 157 -9.55 0.57 9.59
CA LEU A 157 -10.17 0.34 10.89
C LEU A 157 -9.13 -0.12 11.91
N GLU A 158 -8.25 -1.05 11.57
CA GLU A 158 -7.17 -1.49 12.46
C GLU A 158 -6.26 -0.32 12.89
N ARG A 159 -5.95 0.60 11.96
CA ARG A 159 -5.19 1.81 12.25
C ARG A 159 -5.91 2.73 13.22
N MET A 160 -7.19 3.00 12.98
CA MET A 160 -8.01 3.81 13.90
C MET A 160 -8.09 3.12 15.26
N GLU A 161 -8.25 1.80 15.24
CA GLU A 161 -8.09 0.81 16.30
C GLU A 161 -6.98 1.19 17.27
N LYS A 162 -5.77 1.11 16.72
CA LYS A 162 -4.52 1.34 17.42
C LYS A 162 -4.31 2.80 17.79
N TYR A 163 -4.62 3.74 16.90
CA TYR A 163 -4.37 5.16 17.12
C TYR A 163 -5.25 5.76 18.22
N PHE A 164 -6.51 5.34 18.28
CA PHE A 164 -7.47 5.86 19.26
C PHE A 164 -7.56 4.99 20.52
N GLY A 165 -6.94 3.82 20.53
CA GLY A 165 -6.99 2.91 21.67
C GLY A 165 -8.38 2.35 21.90
N TRP A 166 -9.15 2.09 20.83
CA TRP A 166 -10.47 1.46 20.98
C TRP A 166 -10.36 -0.04 21.29
N LEU A 167 -9.16 -0.61 21.24
CA LEU A 167 -8.88 -1.96 21.71
C LEU A 167 -8.61 -1.95 23.22
N PRO A 168 -9.26 -2.80 24.03
CA PRO A 168 -8.94 -2.91 25.44
C PRO A 168 -7.51 -3.43 25.62
N GLU A 169 -6.72 -2.74 26.45
CA GLU A 169 -5.32 -3.10 26.75
C GLU A 169 -5.17 -4.45 27.47
N THR A 170 -6.26 -5.03 27.99
CA THR A 170 -6.24 -6.31 28.72
C THR A 170 -7.40 -7.23 28.34
N ILE A 171 -7.05 -8.49 28.10
CA ILE A 171 -7.99 -9.61 27.84
C ILE A 171 -8.80 -9.99 29.10
N ASP A 172 -8.46 -9.42 30.27
CA ASP A 172 -9.01 -9.83 31.57
C ASP A 172 -10.23 -9.01 32.04
N GLY A 173 -10.77 -8.12 31.21
CA GLY A 173 -11.97 -7.33 31.52
C GLY A 173 -13.29 -7.96 31.03
N PRO A 174 -14.44 -7.71 31.70
CA PRO A 174 -15.76 -8.18 31.27
C PRO A 174 -16.25 -7.58 29.92
N HIS A 175 -15.45 -6.71 29.30
CA HIS A 175 -15.68 -6.09 27.99
C HIS A 175 -14.64 -6.51 26.94
N ALA A 176 -13.80 -7.50 27.22
CA ALA A 176 -12.93 -8.10 26.21
C ALA A 176 -13.79 -8.84 25.18
N ILE A 177 -14.16 -8.15 24.09
CA ILE A 177 -14.63 -8.84 22.89
C ILE A 177 -13.47 -9.72 22.45
N ALA A 178 -13.65 -11.03 22.41
CA ALA A 178 -12.62 -11.92 21.92
C ALA A 178 -12.22 -11.44 20.51
N GLU A 179 -10.92 -11.37 20.21
CA GLU A 179 -10.42 -10.85 18.92
C GLU A 179 -11.17 -11.48 17.72
N ALA A 180 -11.53 -12.75 17.80
CA ALA A 180 -12.33 -13.45 16.80
C ALA A 180 -13.76 -12.88 16.60
N GLU A 181 -14.40 -12.42 17.67
CA GLU A 181 -15.71 -11.77 17.60
C GLU A 181 -15.62 -10.33 17.06
N ARG A 182 -14.55 -9.61 17.39
CA ARG A 182 -14.26 -8.30 16.78
C ARG A 182 -14.07 -8.45 15.28
N VAL A 183 -13.15 -9.32 14.85
CA VAL A 183 -12.88 -9.60 13.43
C VAL A 183 -14.17 -10.00 12.72
N ARG A 184 -14.98 -10.91 13.30
CA ARG A 184 -16.28 -11.30 12.74
C ARG A 184 -17.25 -10.12 12.59
N CYS A 185 -17.34 -9.23 13.59
CA CYS A 185 -18.22 -8.06 13.54
C CYS A 185 -17.83 -7.11 12.39
N VAL A 186 -16.52 -6.85 12.25
CA VAL A 186 -15.97 -6.01 11.19
C VAL A 186 -16.22 -6.65 9.82
N ASP A 187 -15.86 -7.92 9.66
CA ASP A 187 -16.05 -8.67 8.41
C ASP A 187 -17.53 -8.75 8.02
N ASP A 188 -18.41 -8.95 8.98
CA ASP A 188 -19.86 -8.99 8.74
C ASP A 188 -20.39 -7.61 8.30
N ALA A 189 -19.99 -6.53 8.97
CA ALA A 189 -20.42 -5.17 8.62
C ALA A 189 -19.90 -4.75 7.24
N VAL A 190 -18.60 -4.89 7.01
CA VAL A 190 -17.95 -4.53 5.74
C VAL A 190 -18.43 -5.43 4.61
N GLY A 191 -18.51 -6.74 4.86
CA GLY A 191 -18.97 -7.72 3.89
C GLY A 191 -20.42 -7.50 3.48
N ARG A 192 -21.30 -7.05 4.40
CA ARG A 192 -22.69 -6.68 4.05
C ARG A 192 -22.72 -5.50 3.09
N GLU A 193 -21.96 -4.44 3.34
CA GLU A 193 -21.93 -3.28 2.45
C GLU A 193 -21.30 -3.61 1.09
N ARG A 194 -20.18 -4.36 1.07
CA ARG A 194 -19.57 -4.82 -0.20
C ARG A 194 -20.52 -5.65 -1.06
N ARG A 195 -21.27 -6.58 -0.45
CA ARG A 195 -22.30 -7.37 -1.16
C ARG A 195 -23.43 -6.49 -1.70
N ARG A 196 -23.88 -5.51 -0.91
CA ARG A 196 -24.88 -4.55 -1.35
C ARG A 196 -24.40 -3.76 -2.57
N GLU A 197 -23.17 -3.27 -2.54
CA GLU A 197 -22.57 -2.54 -3.66
C GLU A 197 -22.41 -3.42 -4.91
N ALA A 198 -21.95 -4.67 -4.74
CA ALA A 198 -21.84 -5.61 -5.85
C ALA A 198 -23.20 -5.87 -6.52
N ASN A 199 -24.26 -6.08 -5.73
CA ASN A 199 -25.61 -6.28 -6.26
C ASN A 199 -26.13 -5.04 -7.01
N LEU A 200 -25.84 -3.83 -6.49
CA LEU A 200 -26.19 -2.57 -7.15
C LEU A 200 -25.41 -2.36 -8.45
N ALA A 201 -24.12 -2.70 -8.47
CA ALA A 201 -23.28 -2.65 -9.67
C ALA A 201 -23.74 -3.65 -10.73
N GLU A 202 -24.20 -4.84 -10.35
CA GLU A 202 -24.80 -5.81 -11.28
C GLU A 202 -26.12 -5.27 -11.87
N THR A 203 -26.93 -4.58 -11.06
CA THR A 203 -28.24 -4.07 -11.47
C THR A 203 -28.15 -2.79 -12.32
N PHE A 204 -27.26 -1.87 -11.96
CA PHE A 204 -27.22 -0.51 -12.50
C PHE A 204 -25.93 -0.17 -13.26
N GLY A 205 -25.01 -1.12 -13.38
CA GLY A 205 -23.68 -0.95 -13.96
C GLY A 205 -22.63 -0.60 -12.91
N GLY A 206 -21.42 -1.16 -13.06
CA GLY A 206 -20.29 -0.89 -12.17
C GLY A 206 -19.58 0.43 -12.47
N VAL A 207 -18.40 0.60 -11.86
CA VAL A 207 -17.53 1.75 -12.12
C VAL A 207 -17.17 1.80 -13.60
N PRO A 208 -17.36 2.95 -14.28
CA PRO A 208 -17.11 3.05 -15.71
C PRO A 208 -15.62 2.91 -16.02
N GLY A 209 -15.28 2.23 -17.12
CA GLY A 209 -13.88 2.07 -17.53
C GLY A 209 -13.21 3.41 -17.85
N VAL A 210 -11.92 3.52 -17.52
CA VAL A 210 -11.11 4.72 -17.83
C VAL A 210 -11.20 5.06 -19.31
N GLY A 211 -11.49 6.32 -19.62
CA GLY A 211 -11.64 6.82 -21.00
C GLY A 211 -13.06 6.70 -21.58
N SER A 212 -13.99 6.02 -20.91
CA SER A 212 -15.41 6.11 -21.26
C SER A 212 -15.96 7.52 -21.01
N GLU A 213 -17.05 7.88 -21.69
CA GLU A 213 -17.65 9.20 -21.57
C GLU A 213 -18.15 9.49 -20.13
N ALA A 214 -18.80 8.51 -19.50
CA ALA A 214 -19.20 8.61 -18.09
C ALA A 214 -18.00 8.85 -17.17
N TYR A 215 -16.91 8.11 -17.34
CA TYR A 215 -15.68 8.32 -16.55
C TYR A 215 -15.13 9.73 -16.75
N ARG A 216 -15.02 10.19 -17.99
CA ARG A 216 -14.49 11.52 -18.33
C ARG A 216 -15.31 12.64 -17.69
N LEU A 217 -16.64 12.56 -17.76
CA LEU A 217 -17.55 13.54 -17.17
C LEU A 217 -17.47 13.55 -15.63
N LEU A 218 -17.41 12.36 -15.00
CA LEU A 218 -17.25 12.25 -13.56
C LEU A 218 -15.89 12.79 -13.08
N ALA A 219 -14.82 12.43 -13.79
CA ALA A 219 -13.46 12.87 -13.49
C ALA A 219 -13.29 14.38 -13.68
N GLU A 220 -13.91 14.97 -14.70
CA GLU A 220 -13.91 16.41 -14.92
C GLU A 220 -14.57 17.15 -13.74
N LYS A 221 -15.73 16.68 -13.28
CA LYS A 221 -16.46 17.29 -12.15
C LYS A 221 -15.82 17.05 -10.79
N ASN A 222 -14.98 16.03 -10.67
CA ASN A 222 -14.31 15.63 -9.44
C ASN A 222 -12.78 15.74 -9.53
N ASN A 223 -12.27 16.56 -10.44
CA ASN A 223 -10.83 16.67 -10.72
C ASN A 223 -9.97 17.04 -9.50
N LEU A 224 -10.47 17.91 -8.62
CA LEU A 224 -9.77 18.29 -7.38
C LEU A 224 -9.91 17.20 -6.32
N ASP A 225 -11.06 16.52 -6.24
CA ASP A 225 -11.22 15.35 -5.38
C ASP A 225 -10.26 14.23 -5.81
N MET A 226 -10.00 14.04 -7.12
CA MET A 226 -8.99 13.10 -7.61
C MET A 226 -7.60 13.47 -7.10
N GLU A 227 -7.25 14.77 -7.14
CA GLU A 227 -5.99 15.29 -6.62
C GLU A 227 -5.84 15.11 -5.10
N VAL A 228 -6.91 15.38 -4.34
CA VAL A 228 -6.95 15.23 -2.88
C VAL A 228 -6.93 13.75 -2.49
N TYR A 229 -7.62 12.88 -3.23
CA TYR A 229 -7.65 11.44 -2.97
C TYR A 229 -6.30 10.78 -3.25
N ALA A 230 -5.62 11.16 -4.34
CA ALA A 230 -4.25 10.71 -4.62
C ALA A 230 -3.30 11.08 -3.47
N TYR A 231 -3.35 12.34 -3.02
CA TYR A 231 -2.57 12.77 -1.86
C TYR A 231 -2.95 12.02 -0.57
N ALA A 232 -4.24 11.76 -0.37
CA ALA A 232 -4.69 11.01 0.78
C ALA A 232 -4.16 9.57 0.76
N LYS A 233 -4.00 8.94 -0.41
CA LYS A 233 -3.38 7.61 -0.54
C LYS A 233 -1.95 7.63 -0.07
N GLU A 234 -1.16 8.59 -0.55
CA GLU A 234 0.22 8.81 -0.07
C GLU A 234 0.25 9.02 1.45
N LEU A 235 -0.62 9.90 1.96
CA LEU A 235 -0.69 10.19 3.40
C LEU A 235 -1.14 8.98 4.22
N PHE A 236 -2.08 8.18 3.71
CA PHE A 236 -2.49 6.92 4.34
C PHE A 236 -1.28 6.00 4.46
N LEU A 237 -0.44 5.88 3.44
CA LEU A 237 0.74 5.03 3.50
C LEU A 237 1.77 5.58 4.49
N VAL A 238 2.07 6.89 4.44
CA VAL A 238 2.98 7.56 5.39
C VAL A 238 2.54 7.38 6.85
N GLN A 239 1.23 7.42 7.11
CA GLN A 239 0.69 7.24 8.45
C GLN A 239 0.82 5.81 8.99
N ALA A 240 1.11 4.81 8.16
CA ALA A 240 1.34 3.43 8.61
C ALA A 240 2.62 3.29 9.43
N ASP A 241 3.63 4.12 9.16
CA ASP A 241 4.95 4.07 9.79
C ASP A 241 5.09 5.00 11.01
N LEU A 242 4.06 5.79 11.30
CA LEU A 242 4.09 6.70 12.45
C LEU A 242 3.88 5.92 13.75
N PRO A 243 4.75 6.07 14.77
CA PRO A 243 4.51 5.49 16.07
C PRO A 243 3.19 6.02 16.63
N TYR A 244 2.28 5.12 17.01
CA TYR A 244 1.01 5.51 17.61
C TYR A 244 1.27 6.27 18.91
N PRO A 245 0.61 7.42 19.14
CA PRO A 245 0.74 8.10 20.42
C PRO A 245 0.27 7.16 21.53
N VAL A 246 1.14 6.89 22.51
CA VAL A 246 0.74 6.19 23.73
C VAL A 246 -0.31 7.06 24.42
N ILE A 247 -1.57 6.63 24.40
CA ILE A 247 -2.64 7.31 25.13
C ILE A 247 -2.46 6.93 26.59
N VAL A 248 -1.76 7.78 27.35
CA VAL A 248 -1.63 7.59 28.80
C VAL A 248 -2.96 7.98 29.44
N ASN A 249 -3.78 6.99 29.80
CA ASN A 249 -5.07 7.17 30.48
C ASN A 249 -4.90 7.54 31.98
N ASN A 250 -4.03 8.51 32.31
CA ASN A 250 -3.86 8.97 33.69
C ASN A 250 -4.46 10.37 33.86
N GLU A 251 -5.65 10.43 34.46
CA GLU A 251 -6.35 11.67 34.82
C GLU A 251 -5.57 12.57 35.80
N GLU A 252 -4.50 12.10 36.45
CA GLU A 252 -3.76 12.86 37.47
C GLU A 252 -2.54 13.66 36.95
N GLU A 253 -2.01 13.37 35.76
CA GLU A 253 -0.77 14.01 35.30
C GLU A 253 -1.01 15.29 34.48
N TYR A 254 -2.23 15.50 33.97
CA TYR A 254 -2.60 16.70 33.22
C TYR A 254 -2.69 17.97 34.08
N LEU A 255 -2.83 17.81 35.41
CA LEU A 255 -2.99 18.94 36.35
C LEU A 255 -1.72 19.29 37.14
N SER A 256 -0.64 18.49 37.07
CA SER A 256 0.55 18.69 37.92
C SER A 256 1.85 19.05 37.16
N GLY A 257 1.91 18.90 35.84
CA GLY A 257 3.12 19.14 35.04
C GLY A 257 3.30 20.56 34.49
N ARG A 258 3.30 21.61 35.31
CA ARG A 258 3.83 22.93 34.88
C ARG A 258 5.34 22.99 35.16
N GLY A 259 6.12 22.56 34.19
CA GLY A 259 7.52 22.95 34.03
C GLY A 259 7.66 23.83 32.80
N GLU A 260 8.11 25.07 32.99
CA GLU A 260 8.44 25.99 31.90
C GLU A 260 9.50 25.37 30.98
N GLY A 261 9.09 24.99 29.78
CA GLY A 261 9.94 24.47 28.73
C GLY A 261 9.26 24.70 27.38
N SER A 262 9.81 25.67 26.64
CA SER A 262 9.56 26.04 25.24
C SER A 262 8.66 25.10 24.41
N GLY A 263 7.62 25.67 23.81
CA GLY A 263 6.81 25.00 22.80
C GLY A 263 7.67 24.52 21.61
N SER A 264 7.53 23.24 21.28
CA SER A 264 8.05 22.66 20.04
C SER A 264 6.89 22.37 19.07
N PRO A 265 6.89 22.94 17.86
CA PRO A 265 5.95 22.60 16.81
C PRO A 265 6.49 21.41 16.00
N LEU A 266 5.85 20.24 16.08
CA LEU A 266 6.23 19.05 15.30
C LEU A 266 5.83 19.10 13.80
N PHE A 267 5.47 20.26 13.25
CA PHE A 267 5.01 20.36 11.85
C PHE A 267 5.39 21.68 11.16
N ALA A 268 6.62 22.13 11.33
CA ALA A 268 7.22 23.17 10.50
C ALA A 268 8.70 22.87 10.28
N GLY A 269 9.00 22.07 9.26
CA GLY A 269 10.33 21.95 8.68
C GLY A 269 10.25 22.42 7.25
N ASP A 270 11.05 23.43 6.91
CA ASP A 270 11.20 23.96 5.56
C ASP A 270 11.62 22.85 4.58
N VAL A 271 10.98 22.84 3.40
CA VAL A 271 11.34 21.93 2.31
C VAL A 271 12.71 22.34 1.78
N ALA A 272 13.72 21.49 2.03
CA ALA A 272 15.05 21.63 1.48
C ALA A 272 15.01 21.55 -0.07
N PRO A 273 15.92 22.25 -0.79
CA PRO A 273 15.97 22.21 -2.24
C PRO A 273 16.28 20.81 -2.77
N TYR A 274 15.74 20.52 -3.95
CA TYR A 274 15.88 19.29 -4.73
C TYR A 274 17.33 18.81 -4.80
N ASP A 275 17.62 17.69 -4.15
CA ASP A 275 18.94 17.05 -4.09
C ASP A 275 18.96 15.85 -5.04
N GLU A 276 19.72 15.94 -6.14
CA GLU A 276 19.92 14.85 -7.11
C GLU A 276 20.61 13.62 -6.47
N GLU A 277 21.29 13.74 -5.33
CA GLU A 277 21.87 12.56 -4.63
C GLU A 277 20.83 11.72 -3.88
N ALA A 278 19.65 12.27 -3.57
CA ALA A 278 18.56 11.52 -2.95
C ALA A 278 17.90 10.49 -3.89
N MET A 279 18.28 10.50 -5.18
CA MET A 279 17.70 9.66 -6.25
C MET A 279 18.26 8.22 -6.30
N LYS A 280 18.87 7.73 -5.21
CA LYS A 280 19.20 6.31 -5.01
C LYS A 280 18.20 5.64 -4.08
N ILE A 281 16.90 5.80 -4.35
CA ILE A 281 15.86 5.09 -3.60
C ILE A 281 15.98 3.61 -3.94
N ASN A 282 16.59 2.84 -3.04
CA ASN A 282 16.52 1.38 -3.09
C ASN A 282 15.15 0.99 -2.58
N CYS A 283 14.33 0.41 -3.45
CA CYS A 283 12.99 -0.06 -3.07
C CYS A 283 13.01 -1.16 -2.01
N ILE A 284 14.15 -1.85 -1.87
CA ILE A 284 14.30 -2.99 -0.95
C ILE A 284 14.83 -2.50 0.39
N ASN A 285 14.00 -2.66 1.42
CA ASN A 285 14.33 -2.30 2.78
C ASN A 285 15.29 -3.31 3.40
N ASN A 286 16.32 -2.85 4.10
CA ASN A 286 17.27 -3.71 4.83
C ASN A 286 17.83 -4.87 3.98
N GLY A 287 18.10 -4.66 2.68
CA GLY A 287 18.58 -5.73 1.79
C GLY A 287 20.00 -6.24 2.08
N ARG A 288 20.73 -5.60 3.00
CA ARG A 288 22.01 -6.07 3.55
C ARG A 288 21.90 -6.69 4.96
N PHE A 289 20.67 -6.78 5.49
CA PHE A 289 20.38 -7.41 6.77
C PHE A 289 21.21 -6.84 7.94
N THR A 290 21.48 -5.53 7.91
CA THR A 290 22.31 -4.83 8.89
C THR A 290 21.51 -4.13 9.98
N ALA A 291 20.19 -4.07 9.85
CA ALA A 291 19.31 -3.52 10.89
C ALA A 291 19.19 -4.48 12.08
N ASP A 292 18.71 -4.00 13.23
CA ASP A 292 18.49 -4.82 14.43
C ASP A 292 16.97 -4.90 14.73
N PRO A 293 16.33 -6.08 14.64
CA PRO A 293 16.91 -7.36 14.25
C PRO A 293 17.26 -7.43 12.74
N PRO A 294 18.20 -8.31 12.34
CA PRO A 294 18.71 -8.43 10.96
C PRO A 294 17.64 -8.80 9.94
N SER A 295 16.60 -9.49 10.40
CA SER A 295 15.45 -9.89 9.61
C SER A 295 14.35 -8.83 9.54
N SER A 296 14.55 -7.64 10.11
CA SER A 296 13.55 -6.57 10.01
C SER A 296 13.19 -6.33 8.53
N ASN A 297 11.89 -6.34 8.23
CA ASN A 297 11.28 -6.24 6.90
C ASN A 297 11.35 -7.48 6.01
N TRP A 298 11.80 -8.62 6.53
CA TRP A 298 11.87 -9.88 5.80
C TRP A 298 11.20 -11.00 6.58
N TYR A 299 10.52 -11.90 5.87
CA TYR A 299 9.80 -13.01 6.49
C TYR A 299 9.88 -14.28 5.63
N PRO A 300 9.91 -15.48 6.25
CA PRO A 300 9.77 -16.71 5.51
C PRO A 300 8.31 -16.96 5.12
N VAL A 301 8.10 -17.56 3.95
CA VAL A 301 6.82 -18.19 3.57
C VAL A 301 7.09 -19.66 3.32
N SER A 302 6.22 -20.54 3.83
CA SER A 302 6.32 -22.01 3.67
C SER A 302 7.74 -22.56 3.88
N SER A 303 8.42 -22.01 4.89
CA SER A 303 9.83 -22.27 5.21
C SER A 303 10.17 -21.71 6.59
N GLN A 304 11.41 -21.92 7.04
CA GLN A 304 11.95 -21.33 8.27
C GLN A 304 13.14 -20.44 7.94
N MET A 305 13.33 -19.38 8.73
CA MET A 305 14.37 -18.38 8.53
C MET A 305 15.31 -18.31 9.73
N THR A 306 16.61 -18.24 9.47
CA THR A 306 17.66 -18.05 10.47
C THR A 306 18.68 -17.02 10.00
N VAL A 307 19.35 -16.35 10.93
CA VAL A 307 20.41 -15.39 10.60
C VAL A 307 21.76 -16.10 10.59
N VAL A 308 22.55 -15.87 9.54
CA VAL A 308 23.89 -16.46 9.36
C VAL A 308 24.90 -15.37 8.95
N PRO A 309 26.22 -15.65 8.95
CA PRO A 309 27.21 -14.67 8.46
C PRO A 309 26.99 -14.29 6.99
N SER A 310 27.24 -13.01 6.65
CA SER A 310 27.14 -12.48 5.29
C SER A 310 28.15 -13.10 4.31
N HIS A 311 27.93 -12.89 3.01
CA HIS A 311 28.80 -13.33 1.92
C HIS A 311 30.25 -12.81 2.06
N ASP A 312 30.42 -11.57 2.52
CA ASP A 312 31.73 -10.94 2.70
C ASP A 312 32.30 -11.06 4.12
N GLY A 313 31.62 -11.81 5.00
CA GLY A 313 31.97 -11.96 6.41
C GLY A 313 31.84 -10.69 7.25
N LYS A 314 31.26 -9.61 6.70
CA LYS A 314 31.09 -8.30 7.34
C LYS A 314 29.62 -7.94 7.51
N GLY A 315 28.88 -8.77 8.23
CA GLY A 315 27.47 -8.55 8.50
C GLY A 315 26.71 -9.86 8.61
N GLN A 316 25.43 -9.80 8.24
CA GLN A 316 24.52 -10.93 8.34
C GLN A 316 23.84 -11.19 6.99
N ALA A 317 23.41 -12.42 6.83
CA ALA A 317 22.58 -12.91 5.74
C ALA A 317 21.43 -13.71 6.32
N LEU A 318 20.38 -13.93 5.52
CA LEU A 318 19.22 -14.71 5.93
C LEU A 318 19.26 -16.08 5.25
N LYS A 319 19.27 -17.15 6.05
CA LYS A 319 19.19 -18.53 5.57
C LYS A 319 17.78 -19.06 5.73
N ILE A 320 17.21 -19.52 4.63
CA ILE A 320 15.94 -20.21 4.52
C ILE A 320 16.17 -21.73 4.46
N VAL A 321 15.48 -22.45 5.34
CA VAL A 321 15.53 -23.91 5.48
C VAL A 321 14.12 -24.50 5.53
N ASN A 322 14.02 -25.83 5.45
CA ASN A 322 12.75 -26.56 5.59
C ASN A 322 11.66 -26.03 4.64
N ARG A 323 12.01 -25.79 3.38
CA ARG A 323 11.10 -25.24 2.37
C ARG A 323 10.10 -26.31 1.94
N GLU A 324 8.81 -25.98 1.99
CA GLU A 324 7.73 -26.91 1.63
C GLU A 324 7.36 -26.82 0.14
N HIS A 325 7.72 -25.72 -0.52
CA HIS A 325 7.33 -25.45 -1.91
C HIS A 325 8.46 -24.76 -2.68
N GLN A 326 8.63 -25.11 -3.96
CA GLN A 326 9.72 -24.58 -4.80
C GLN A 326 9.57 -23.08 -5.10
N ILE A 327 8.35 -22.64 -5.44
CA ILE A 327 8.05 -21.22 -5.73
C ILE A 327 7.74 -20.44 -4.44
N PHE A 328 6.75 -20.86 -3.65
CA PHE A 328 6.32 -20.10 -2.47
C PHE A 328 7.26 -20.23 -1.25
N GLY A 329 7.97 -21.35 -1.12
CA GLY A 329 8.89 -21.59 -0.02
C GLY A 329 10.14 -20.73 -0.18
N GLY A 330 10.24 -19.60 0.50
CA GLY A 330 11.35 -18.66 0.28
C GLY A 330 11.41 -17.50 1.25
N LEU A 331 12.29 -16.55 0.95
CA LEU A 331 12.46 -15.31 1.70
C LEU A 331 11.68 -14.19 1.02
N TRP A 332 10.79 -13.52 1.76
CA TRP A 332 9.86 -12.53 1.23
C TRP A 332 10.02 -11.18 1.91
N GLN A 333 9.77 -10.11 1.15
CA GLN A 333 9.64 -8.75 1.66
C GLN A 333 8.50 -8.05 0.92
N ASN A 334 7.58 -7.46 1.69
CA ASN A 334 6.66 -6.49 1.14
C ASN A 334 7.39 -5.15 0.99
N PHE A 335 7.22 -4.50 -0.16
CA PHE A 335 7.76 -3.17 -0.37
C PHE A 335 6.72 -2.28 -1.05
N GLN A 336 6.83 -0.97 -0.82
CA GLN A 336 5.84 -0.01 -1.30
C GLN A 336 6.06 0.29 -2.78
N PRO A 337 5.00 0.34 -3.61
CA PRO A 337 5.11 0.74 -5.00
C PRO A 337 5.64 2.17 -5.21
N ASP A 338 5.53 3.04 -4.22
CA ASP A 338 5.86 4.48 -4.33
C ASP A 338 7.36 4.76 -4.60
N CYS A 339 8.23 3.77 -4.36
CA CYS A 339 9.63 3.85 -4.76
C CYS A 339 9.84 3.63 -6.28
N LEU A 340 8.78 3.20 -6.99
CA LEU A 340 8.75 2.97 -8.42
C LEU A 340 8.22 4.20 -9.16
N VAL A 341 9.00 4.70 -10.12
CA VAL A 341 8.59 5.74 -11.06
C VAL A 341 8.06 5.05 -12.30
N VAL A 342 6.77 5.18 -12.56
CA VAL A 342 6.12 4.56 -13.73
C VAL A 342 6.83 4.96 -15.02
N GLY A 343 7.16 3.97 -15.85
CA GLY A 343 7.87 4.14 -17.11
C GLY A 343 9.37 3.92 -17.00
N GLU A 344 9.95 4.05 -15.80
CA GLU A 344 11.38 3.84 -15.55
C GLU A 344 11.77 2.37 -15.43
N TRP A 345 13.06 2.10 -15.63
CA TRP A 345 13.64 0.77 -15.49
C TRP A 345 14.34 0.63 -14.14
N TYR A 346 14.23 -0.55 -13.54
CA TYR A 346 14.84 -0.90 -12.27
C TYR A 346 15.71 -2.15 -12.44
N GLU A 347 16.93 -2.07 -11.93
CA GLU A 347 17.89 -3.16 -11.82
C GLU A 347 17.68 -3.87 -10.49
N LEU A 348 17.49 -5.20 -10.55
CA LEU A 348 17.37 -6.08 -9.39
C LEU A 348 18.63 -6.92 -9.27
N ARG A 349 19.18 -6.99 -8.05
CA ARG A 349 20.33 -7.84 -7.72
C ARG A 349 20.13 -8.54 -6.39
N ALA A 350 20.64 -9.76 -6.28
CA ALA A 350 20.80 -10.47 -5.02
C ALA A 350 22.01 -11.40 -5.10
N VAL A 351 22.64 -11.68 -3.96
CA VAL A 351 23.71 -12.66 -3.85
C VAL A 351 23.18 -13.85 -3.05
N VAL A 352 23.20 -15.05 -3.64
CA VAL A 352 22.57 -16.22 -3.05
C VAL A 352 23.54 -17.39 -3.02
N ARG A 353 23.55 -18.12 -1.91
CA ARG A 353 24.20 -19.42 -1.77
C ARG A 353 23.16 -20.51 -1.61
N ALA A 354 23.27 -21.55 -2.41
CA ALA A 354 22.37 -22.70 -2.36
C ALA A 354 23.09 -23.94 -1.84
N THR A 355 22.51 -24.64 -0.86
CA THR A 355 23.08 -25.87 -0.28
C THR A 355 22.01 -26.95 -0.14
N MET A 356 22.38 -28.22 -0.25
CA MET A 356 21.45 -29.32 -0.01
C MET A 356 20.91 -29.25 1.43
N ALA A 357 19.59 -29.41 1.60
CA ALA A 357 18.89 -29.24 2.86
C ALA A 357 19.51 -30.07 3.99
N GLY A 358 19.71 -29.43 5.14
CA GLY A 358 20.31 -30.06 6.32
C GLY A 358 21.82 -30.33 6.20
N THR A 359 22.46 -29.89 5.12
CA THR A 359 23.91 -30.00 4.91
C THR A 359 24.51 -28.63 4.52
N ASN A 360 25.84 -28.57 4.43
CA ASN A 360 26.56 -27.44 3.82
C ASN A 360 27.11 -27.80 2.42
N THR A 361 26.62 -28.88 1.82
CA THR A 361 27.06 -29.31 0.48
C THR A 361 26.50 -28.33 -0.55
N PRO A 362 27.34 -27.68 -1.38
CA PRO A 362 26.86 -26.75 -2.40
C PRO A 362 25.89 -27.43 -3.38
N TYR A 363 24.76 -26.78 -3.62
CA TYR A 363 23.81 -27.19 -4.65
C TYR A 363 24.22 -26.56 -5.98
N ARG A 364 24.38 -27.38 -7.01
CA ARG A 364 24.72 -26.94 -8.36
C ARG A 364 23.46 -26.88 -9.21
N CYS A 365 22.98 -25.67 -9.46
CA CYS A 365 21.90 -25.41 -10.38
C CYS A 365 22.43 -25.17 -11.81
N ASP A 366 21.53 -25.14 -12.79
CA ASP A 366 21.83 -24.80 -14.18
C ASP A 366 21.08 -23.51 -14.55
N PRO A 367 21.78 -22.38 -14.72
CA PRO A 367 21.16 -21.11 -15.08
C PRO A 367 20.38 -21.17 -16.39
N THR A 368 20.68 -22.13 -17.27
CA THR A 368 20.01 -22.33 -18.57
C THR A 368 18.68 -23.06 -18.46
N VAL A 369 18.35 -23.55 -17.27
CA VAL A 369 17.06 -24.15 -16.99
C VAL A 369 16.05 -23.05 -16.62
N PHE A 370 15.23 -22.70 -17.61
CA PHE A 370 14.23 -21.63 -17.48
C PHE A 370 12.96 -22.04 -16.75
N PHE A 371 12.64 -23.34 -16.72
CA PHE A 371 11.41 -23.84 -16.13
C PHE A 371 11.61 -24.15 -14.66
N ASP A 372 10.70 -23.64 -13.84
CA ASP A 372 10.56 -24.06 -12.45
C ASP A 372 10.17 -25.55 -12.39
N ASN A 373 10.31 -26.15 -11.20
CA ASN A 373 10.03 -27.57 -10.94
C ASN A 373 10.99 -28.58 -11.59
N LEU A 374 12.19 -28.13 -12.01
CA LEU A 374 13.25 -29.02 -12.47
C LEU A 374 14.33 -29.22 -11.40
N PRO A 375 14.96 -30.41 -11.29
CA PRO A 375 15.96 -30.71 -10.26
C PRO A 375 17.20 -29.82 -10.27
N SER A 376 17.47 -29.12 -11.38
CA SER A 376 18.59 -28.19 -11.56
C SER A 376 18.14 -26.72 -11.63
N SER A 377 16.91 -26.39 -11.21
CA SER A 377 16.41 -25.01 -11.22
C SER A 377 17.25 -24.14 -10.29
N CYS A 378 17.74 -23.00 -10.78
CA CYS A 378 18.46 -22.06 -9.95
C CYS A 378 17.54 -21.24 -9.04
N PRO A 379 18.07 -20.71 -7.93
CA PRO A 379 17.39 -19.65 -7.22
C PRO A 379 17.13 -18.46 -8.13
N GLY A 380 15.99 -17.81 -7.94
CA GLY A 380 15.63 -16.59 -8.65
C GLY A 380 14.90 -15.62 -7.73
N LEU A 381 14.67 -14.44 -8.25
CA LEU A 381 13.96 -13.38 -7.56
C LEU A 381 12.71 -13.01 -8.36
N GLY A 382 11.58 -13.09 -7.67
CA GLY A 382 10.28 -12.78 -8.22
C GLY A 382 9.58 -11.66 -7.47
N LEU A 383 8.48 -11.24 -8.06
CA LEU A 383 7.59 -10.22 -7.58
C LEU A 383 6.18 -10.78 -7.60
N ARG A 384 5.53 -10.74 -6.45
CA ARG A 384 4.08 -10.92 -6.34
C ARG A 384 3.43 -9.56 -6.54
N VAL A 385 2.49 -9.48 -7.46
CA VAL A 385 1.65 -8.33 -7.79
C VAL A 385 0.23 -8.77 -7.49
N ASP A 386 -0.30 -8.37 -6.34
CA ASP A 386 -1.55 -8.91 -5.80
C ASP A 386 -1.54 -10.44 -5.68
N GLU A 387 -2.24 -11.18 -6.55
CA GLU A 387 -2.23 -12.66 -6.58
C GLU A 387 -1.31 -13.24 -7.67
N ASP A 388 -0.82 -12.41 -8.58
CA ASP A 388 0.03 -12.84 -9.69
C ASP A 388 1.49 -12.89 -9.27
N ILE A 389 2.17 -13.98 -9.63
CA ILE A 389 3.61 -14.12 -9.42
C ILE A 389 4.33 -13.97 -10.75
N ARG A 390 5.35 -13.11 -10.75
CA ARG A 390 6.20 -12.85 -11.91
C ARG A 390 7.66 -13.00 -11.50
N GLU A 391 8.42 -13.77 -12.23
CA GLU A 391 9.87 -13.80 -12.06
C GLU A 391 10.50 -12.58 -12.73
N LEU A 392 11.39 -11.88 -12.03
CA LEU A 392 12.02 -10.65 -12.51
C LEU A 392 13.53 -10.81 -12.76
N ALA A 393 14.19 -11.65 -11.98
CA ALA A 393 15.63 -11.81 -11.99
C ALA A 393 16.01 -13.28 -11.82
N ARG A 394 17.06 -13.70 -12.53
CA ARG A 394 17.55 -15.08 -12.55
C ARG A 394 19.01 -15.13 -12.14
N THR A 395 19.46 -16.30 -11.71
CA THR A 395 20.89 -16.57 -11.52
C THR A 395 21.64 -16.36 -12.85
N ILE A 396 22.77 -15.66 -12.80
CA ILE A 396 23.60 -15.28 -13.95
C ILE A 396 25.04 -15.79 -13.85
N GLY A 397 25.74 -15.81 -14.98
CA GLY A 397 27.16 -16.11 -15.11
C GLY A 397 27.48 -17.61 -15.09
N PRO A 398 28.72 -18.01 -15.45
CA PRO A 398 29.12 -19.37 -15.19
C PRO A 398 29.16 -19.56 -13.67
N LEU A 399 28.43 -20.55 -13.15
CA LEU A 399 28.71 -21.05 -11.82
C LEU A 399 30.14 -21.57 -11.84
N LYS A 400 31.10 -20.78 -11.35
CA LYS A 400 32.41 -21.32 -11.04
C LYS A 400 32.17 -22.38 -9.98
N THR A 401 32.59 -23.60 -10.28
CA THR A 401 32.29 -24.82 -9.52
C THR A 401 32.72 -24.80 -8.06
N ASP A 402 33.49 -23.78 -7.68
CA ASP A 402 34.16 -23.62 -6.40
C ASP A 402 33.71 -22.33 -5.67
N GLU A 403 32.89 -21.47 -6.30
CA GLU A 403 32.34 -20.28 -5.65
C GLU A 403 31.01 -20.64 -4.98
N ASP A 404 30.95 -20.47 -3.66
CA ASP A 404 29.81 -20.80 -2.80
C ASP A 404 28.57 -19.92 -3.07
N TRP A 405 28.74 -18.77 -3.72
CA TRP A 405 27.71 -17.76 -3.89
C TRP A 405 27.56 -17.37 -5.36
N VAL A 406 26.33 -17.19 -5.79
CA VAL A 406 25.96 -16.78 -7.14
C VAL A 406 25.21 -15.46 -7.13
N GLU A 407 25.29 -14.73 -8.23
CA GLU A 407 24.54 -13.50 -8.42
C GLU A 407 23.21 -13.78 -9.15
N ILE A 408 22.16 -13.15 -8.67
CA ILE A 408 20.86 -13.05 -9.35
C ILE A 408 20.77 -11.63 -9.94
N TYR A 409 20.40 -11.53 -11.21
CA TYR A 409 20.29 -10.25 -11.91
C TYR A 409 19.00 -10.16 -12.75
N GLY A 410 18.38 -8.98 -12.75
CA GLY A 410 17.12 -8.71 -13.42
C GLY A 410 16.93 -7.25 -13.79
N LEU A 411 16.08 -7.03 -14.78
CA LEU A 411 15.57 -5.70 -15.13
C LEU A 411 14.05 -5.77 -15.20
N VAL A 412 13.40 -4.80 -14.57
CA VAL A 412 11.95 -4.63 -14.64
C VAL A 412 11.62 -3.19 -14.98
N ARG A 413 10.65 -3.00 -15.86
CA ARG A 413 10.09 -1.68 -16.10
C ARG A 413 8.91 -1.47 -15.17
N ALA A 414 8.89 -0.37 -14.43
CA ALA A 414 7.75 -0.01 -13.60
C ALA A 414 6.55 0.30 -14.50
N THR A 415 5.55 -0.59 -14.52
CA THR A 415 4.28 -0.36 -15.23
C THR A 415 3.28 0.32 -14.30
N PRO A 416 2.20 0.93 -14.83
CA PRO A 416 1.13 1.46 -13.99
C PRO A 416 0.55 0.42 -13.02
N GLU A 417 0.44 -0.84 -13.47
CA GLU A 417 0.02 -1.98 -12.65
C GLU A 417 0.93 -2.18 -11.43
N LEU A 418 2.27 -2.18 -11.64
CA LEU A 418 3.21 -2.32 -10.53
C LEU A 418 3.10 -1.17 -9.53
N SER A 419 2.83 0.06 -9.99
CA SER A 419 2.67 1.23 -9.12
C SER A 419 1.36 1.25 -8.32
N SER A 420 0.37 0.41 -8.67
CA SER A 420 -0.96 0.42 -8.05
C SER A 420 -1.31 -0.84 -7.25
N SER A 421 -0.45 -1.86 -7.26
CA SER A 421 -0.71 -3.19 -6.70
C SER A 421 0.06 -3.44 -5.41
N ARG A 422 -0.34 -4.47 -4.66
CA ARG A 422 0.45 -4.97 -3.54
C ARG A 422 1.69 -5.69 -4.07
N LEU A 423 2.87 -5.24 -3.66
CA LEU A 423 4.14 -5.80 -4.11
C LEU A 423 4.84 -6.59 -3.01
N SER A 424 5.16 -7.84 -3.30
CA SER A 424 6.09 -8.64 -2.48
C SER A 424 7.24 -9.15 -3.32
N LEU A 425 8.45 -8.72 -3.00
CA LEU A 425 9.66 -9.34 -3.52
C LEU A 425 9.86 -10.69 -2.84
N PHE A 426 10.32 -11.70 -3.57
CA PHE A 426 10.75 -12.95 -2.96
C PHE A 426 11.96 -13.56 -3.64
N VAL A 427 12.76 -14.29 -2.88
CA VAL A 427 13.88 -15.10 -3.36
C VAL A 427 13.56 -16.58 -3.12
N SER A 428 13.49 -17.37 -4.21
CA SER A 428 12.99 -18.75 -4.19
C SER A 428 13.42 -19.54 -5.44
N GLN A 429 12.58 -20.46 -5.94
CA GLN A 429 12.69 -21.24 -7.20
C GLN A 429 13.66 -22.42 -7.25
N ALA A 430 14.67 -22.51 -6.37
CA ALA A 430 15.42 -23.75 -6.23
C ALA A 430 14.50 -24.87 -5.65
N PRO A 431 14.78 -26.16 -5.92
CA PRO A 431 14.01 -27.27 -5.37
C PRO A 431 13.79 -27.19 -3.84
N PRO A 432 12.70 -27.77 -3.30
CA PRO A 432 12.38 -27.67 -1.87
C PRO A 432 13.45 -28.28 -0.94
N ASP A 433 14.24 -29.24 -1.42
CA ASP A 433 15.37 -29.87 -0.73
C ASP A 433 16.68 -29.07 -0.82
N VAL A 434 16.60 -27.78 -1.19
CA VAL A 434 17.72 -26.85 -1.26
C VAL A 434 17.47 -25.67 -0.31
N ASP A 435 18.37 -25.50 0.65
CA ASP A 435 18.43 -24.34 1.53
C ASP A 435 19.00 -23.13 0.77
N LEU A 436 18.47 -21.94 1.04
CA LEU A 436 18.90 -20.70 0.40
C LEU A 436 19.46 -19.73 1.44
N THR A 437 20.70 -19.26 1.25
CA THR A 437 21.25 -18.14 2.02
C THR A 437 21.28 -16.91 1.13
N VAL A 438 20.61 -15.85 1.55
CA VAL A 438 20.41 -14.63 0.75
C VAL A 438 21.15 -13.46 1.40
N ASP A 439 21.88 -12.70 0.57
CA ASP A 439 22.61 -11.49 0.93
C ASP A 439 22.44 -10.40 -0.15
N LYS A 440 22.68 -9.14 0.21
CA LYS A 440 22.80 -7.97 -0.69
C LYS A 440 21.68 -7.83 -1.72
N VAL A 441 20.42 -7.92 -1.29
CA VAL A 441 19.27 -7.70 -2.16
C VAL A 441 19.10 -6.21 -2.44
N THR A 442 19.01 -5.82 -3.70
CA THR A 442 18.79 -4.42 -4.10
C THR A 442 17.86 -4.32 -5.30
N MET A 443 17.04 -3.29 -5.32
CA MET A 443 16.27 -2.85 -6.48
C MET A 443 16.43 -1.35 -6.64
N LYS A 444 17.11 -0.93 -7.69
CA LYS A 444 17.51 0.47 -7.91
C LYS A 444 17.16 0.91 -9.33
N LEU A 445 17.05 2.21 -9.56
CA LEU A 445 16.91 2.75 -10.91
C LEU A 445 18.05 2.22 -11.80
N ALA A 446 17.68 1.63 -12.94
CA ALA A 446 18.63 1.08 -13.90
C ALA A 446 19.29 2.24 -14.67
N PRO A 447 20.62 2.24 -14.81
CA PRO A 447 21.28 3.25 -15.62
C PRO A 447 20.82 3.16 -17.09
N PRO A 448 20.96 4.24 -17.88
CA PRO A 448 20.54 4.26 -19.29
C PRO A 448 21.18 3.16 -20.14
N ASP A 449 22.39 2.72 -19.78
CA ASP A 449 23.18 1.69 -20.45
C ASP A 449 23.08 0.30 -19.79
N ALA A 450 22.09 0.09 -18.90
CA ALA A 450 21.88 -1.20 -18.25
C ALA A 450 21.64 -2.32 -19.27
N THR A 451 22.48 -3.37 -19.22
CA THR A 451 22.38 -4.52 -20.12
C THR A 451 21.04 -5.23 -19.99
N GLY A 452 20.31 -5.34 -21.10
CA GLY A 452 19.00 -5.99 -21.15
C GLY A 452 17.79 -5.04 -21.10
N ARG A 453 18.02 -3.72 -20.98
CA ARG A 453 16.98 -2.69 -21.10
C ARG A 453 16.37 -2.75 -22.51
N ARG A 454 15.06 -2.90 -22.59
CA ARG A 454 14.32 -2.95 -23.87
C ARG A 454 13.65 -1.62 -24.14
N ASP A 455 14.41 -0.66 -24.63
CA ASP A 455 13.83 0.51 -25.27
C ASP A 455 14.05 0.44 -26.79
N CYS A 456 13.04 0.85 -27.55
CA CYS A 456 13.12 0.86 -29.02
C CYS A 456 14.09 1.94 -29.56
N THR A 457 14.91 2.51 -28.70
CA THR A 457 15.82 3.63 -28.96
C THR A 457 17.29 3.21 -28.96
N GLY A 458 17.60 1.99 -28.50
CA GLY A 458 18.95 1.42 -28.42
C GLY A 458 19.07 0.03 -29.09
N ASP A 459 19.91 -0.83 -28.51
CA ASP A 459 20.07 -2.21 -28.96
C ASP A 459 18.78 -3.00 -28.74
N LEU A 460 18.15 -3.42 -29.84
CA LEU A 460 16.91 -4.18 -29.83
C LEU A 460 17.13 -5.63 -29.37
N ILE A 461 18.38 -6.10 -29.35
CA ILE A 461 18.77 -7.41 -28.84
C ILE A 461 18.88 -7.29 -27.32
N ALA A 462 17.85 -7.78 -26.63
CA ALA A 462 17.88 -7.87 -25.18
C ALA A 462 19.08 -8.72 -24.75
N ASN A 463 20.00 -8.10 -24.00
CA ASN A 463 21.21 -8.76 -23.51
C ASN A 463 22.09 -9.30 -24.67
N GLY A 464 22.31 -8.43 -25.67
CA GLY A 464 23.20 -8.67 -26.81
C GLY A 464 24.69 -8.76 -26.44
N ASP A 465 25.06 -8.31 -25.24
CA ASP A 465 26.40 -8.44 -24.67
C ASP A 465 26.39 -9.42 -23.49
N ALA A 466 27.30 -10.38 -23.49
CA ALA A 466 27.34 -11.47 -22.52
C ALA A 466 27.91 -11.04 -21.15
N GLU A 467 28.30 -9.77 -20.98
CA GLU A 467 29.11 -9.28 -19.86
C GLU A 467 28.48 -9.37 -18.48
N VAL A 468 27.16 -9.43 -18.40
CA VAL A 468 26.47 -9.69 -17.14
C VAL A 468 26.30 -11.19 -16.88
N GLY A 469 26.70 -12.06 -17.80
CA GLY A 469 26.49 -13.50 -17.69
C GLY A 469 25.02 -13.90 -17.71
N ASP A 470 24.13 -12.95 -17.93
CA ASP A 470 22.75 -13.21 -18.26
C ASP A 470 22.74 -13.87 -19.63
N HIS A 471 22.01 -14.95 -19.83
CA HIS A 471 21.79 -15.54 -21.15
C HIS A 471 20.28 -15.66 -21.42
N ARG A 472 19.45 -15.01 -20.60
CA ARG A 472 18.01 -14.87 -20.87
C ARG A 472 17.85 -14.33 -22.29
N TYR A 473 16.82 -14.84 -22.96
CA TYR A 473 16.48 -14.56 -24.37
C TYR A 473 17.36 -15.27 -25.41
N TRP A 474 18.43 -15.95 -25.00
CA TRP A 474 19.16 -16.88 -25.86
C TRP A 474 18.66 -18.30 -25.61
N PHE A 475 18.26 -18.98 -26.68
CA PHE A 475 17.82 -20.37 -26.61
C PHE A 475 18.19 -21.11 -27.89
N ILE A 476 18.50 -22.39 -27.74
CA ILE A 476 18.85 -23.25 -28.87
C ILE A 476 17.55 -23.74 -29.52
N ARG A 477 17.39 -23.49 -30.82
CA ARG A 477 16.30 -24.07 -31.63
C ARG A 477 16.79 -25.35 -32.34
N GLY A 478 16.06 -26.45 -32.20
CA GLY A 478 16.31 -27.71 -32.90
C GLY A 478 15.61 -28.92 -32.25
N SER A 479 15.47 -30.02 -32.98
CA SER A 479 14.97 -31.31 -32.47
C SER A 479 16.12 -32.23 -32.05
N GLY A 480 16.02 -32.91 -30.90
CA GLY A 480 16.94 -34.00 -30.52
C GLY A 480 18.18 -33.59 -29.71
N GLY A 481 18.02 -32.82 -28.62
CA GLY A 481 19.13 -32.50 -27.72
C GLY A 481 20.22 -31.66 -28.39
N GLY A 482 19.82 -30.61 -29.13
CA GLY A 482 20.69 -29.79 -30.01
C GLY A 482 21.78 -28.96 -29.32
N GLY A 483 22.26 -29.38 -28.15
CA GLY A 483 23.29 -28.74 -27.35
C GLY A 483 22.76 -27.94 -26.16
N ARG A 484 23.69 -27.28 -25.45
CA ARG A 484 23.44 -26.36 -24.35
C ARG A 484 24.17 -25.03 -24.56
N ILE A 485 23.64 -23.97 -23.98
CA ILE A 485 24.35 -22.68 -23.89
C ILE A 485 25.26 -22.77 -22.67
N GLU A 486 26.52 -22.40 -22.83
CA GLU A 486 27.47 -22.24 -21.73
C GLU A 486 27.93 -20.79 -21.70
N ILE A 487 28.04 -20.21 -20.52
CA ILE A 487 28.70 -18.91 -20.35
C ILE A 487 30.17 -19.21 -20.07
N VAL A 488 31.06 -18.70 -20.91
CA VAL A 488 32.51 -18.96 -20.82
C VAL A 488 33.29 -17.66 -20.63
N SER A 489 34.55 -17.77 -20.23
CA SER A 489 35.46 -16.64 -20.05
C SER A 489 36.85 -16.99 -20.60
N PRO A 490 37.61 -16.04 -21.17
CA PRO A 490 37.22 -14.66 -21.44
C PRO A 490 36.26 -14.53 -22.63
N GLY A 491 35.56 -13.41 -22.69
CA GLY A 491 34.80 -12.96 -23.84
C GLY A 491 35.69 -12.37 -24.95
N TYR A 492 35.07 -12.00 -26.07
CA TYR A 492 35.77 -11.36 -27.19
C TYR A 492 36.46 -10.06 -26.74
N GLY A 493 37.69 -9.81 -27.19
CA GLY A 493 38.41 -8.58 -26.86
C GLY A 493 38.85 -8.45 -25.40
N GLY A 494 38.85 -9.54 -24.62
CA GLY A 494 39.24 -9.52 -23.20
C GLY A 494 38.09 -9.18 -22.25
N GLN A 495 36.87 -9.15 -22.77
CA GLN A 495 35.62 -9.02 -22.02
C GLN A 495 35.43 -10.20 -21.04
N LYS A 496 34.54 -10.07 -20.06
CA LYS A 496 34.40 -11.06 -18.98
C LYS A 496 33.79 -12.36 -19.47
N HIS A 497 32.80 -12.28 -20.36
CA HIS A 497 31.95 -13.42 -20.69
C HIS A 497 31.67 -13.55 -22.19
N ALA A 498 31.37 -14.78 -22.62
CA ALA A 498 30.82 -15.08 -23.94
C ALA A 498 29.84 -16.25 -23.83
N PHE A 499 28.88 -16.33 -24.75
CA PHE A 499 28.03 -17.52 -24.89
C PHE A 499 28.68 -18.52 -25.85
N ARG A 500 28.89 -19.75 -25.37
CA ARG A 500 29.34 -20.89 -26.15
C ARG A 500 28.17 -21.85 -26.33
N HIS A 501 27.85 -22.18 -27.58
CA HIS A 501 26.99 -23.33 -27.87
C HIS A 501 27.83 -24.61 -27.81
N ALA A 502 27.49 -25.52 -26.90
CA ALA A 502 28.12 -26.84 -26.77
C ALA A 502 27.15 -27.92 -27.27
N GLY A 503 27.48 -28.58 -28.37
CA GLY A 503 26.68 -29.63 -29.02
C GLY A 503 27.21 -31.04 -28.81
#